data_AF-A0A0G1XM68-F1
#
_entry.id   AF-A0A0G1XM68-F1
#
_cell.length_a   1.000
_cell.length_b   1.000
_cell.length_c   1.000
_cell.angle_alpha   90.00
_cell.angle_beta   90.00
_cell.angle_gamma   90.00
#
_symmetry.space_group_name_H-M   'P 1'
#
loop_
_entity.id
_entity.type
_entity.pdbx_description
1 polymer ?
#
loop_
_entity_poly.entity_id
_entity_poly.type
_entity_poly.pdbx_seq_one_letter_code
_entity_poly.pdbx_strand_id
1 'polypeptide(L)'
;MTQQFKEDGTVVPVTLIYAEPNTVTQVRSLEADGYVAVQVGSEEKKKLPKAQLGHIKDLPKVSTLKEFRVDSDAGLKRGDTISIETFQPGVHVDVTGISKGRGFAG
;
A
#
# COMPACT_ATOMS: atom_id res chain seq x y z
N MET A 1 9.52 15.80 -6.56
CA MET A 1 8.68 16.20 -7.71
C MET A 1 9.63 16.51 -8.86
N THR A 2 9.32 16.04 -10.07
CA THR A 2 10.13 16.26 -11.28
C THR A 2 9.19 16.55 -12.47
N GLN A 3 9.72 16.68 -13.67
CA GLN A 3 8.96 16.90 -14.90
C GLN A 3 9.37 15.92 -15.99
N GLN A 4 8.42 15.58 -16.86
CA GLN A 4 8.60 14.74 -18.04
C GLN A 4 8.27 15.57 -19.28
N PHE A 5 9.08 15.46 -20.33
CA PHE A 5 8.83 16.09 -21.62
C PHE A 5 8.18 15.08 -22.55
N LYS A 6 7.03 15.42 -23.12
CA LYS A 6 6.40 14.65 -24.19
C LYS A 6 7.04 14.98 -25.53
N GLU A 7 6.85 14.11 -26.51
CA GLU A 7 7.37 14.26 -27.88
C GLU A 7 6.86 15.53 -28.57
N ASP A 8 5.67 16.01 -28.20
CA ASP A 8 5.07 17.25 -28.69
C ASP A 8 5.62 18.53 -28.02
N GLY A 9 6.60 18.39 -27.12
CA GLY A 9 7.19 19.49 -26.35
C GLY A 9 6.41 19.88 -25.08
N THR A 10 5.29 19.21 -24.78
CA THR A 10 4.51 19.47 -23.56
C THR A 10 5.27 19.02 -22.31
N VAL A 11 5.32 19.90 -21.31
CA VAL A 11 5.91 19.60 -19.98
C VAL A 11 4.83 19.09 -19.04
N VAL A 12 5.01 17.88 -18.50
CA VAL A 12 4.10 17.27 -17.52
C VAL A 12 4.78 17.21 -16.16
N PRO A 13 4.22 17.85 -15.11
CA PRO A 13 4.72 17.70 -13.75
C PRO A 13 4.38 16.30 -13.22
N VAL A 14 5.37 15.64 -12.63
CA VAL A 14 5.21 14.28 -12.10
C VAL A 14 5.75 14.15 -10.68
N THR A 15 5.10 13.29 -9.90
CA THR A 15 5.56 12.90 -8.57
C THR A 15 6.18 11.51 -8.67
N LEU A 16 7.45 11.39 -8.28
CA LEU A 16 8.10 10.10 -8.13
C LEU A 16 7.60 9.47 -6.82
N ILE A 17 6.89 8.36 -6.92
CA ILE A 17 6.44 7.56 -5.78
C ILE A 17 7.34 6.34 -5.70
N TYR A 18 8.02 6.17 -4.57
CA TYR A 18 8.77 4.95 -4.28
C TYR A 18 7.82 3.95 -3.62
N ALA A 19 7.59 2.82 -4.27
CA ALA A 19 6.71 1.76 -3.79
C ALA A 19 7.48 0.44 -3.78
N GLU A 20 7.77 -0.05 -2.58
CA GLU A 20 8.33 -1.39 -2.38
C GLU A 20 7.22 -2.45 -2.52
N PRO A 21 7.58 -3.71 -2.80
CA PRO A 21 6.61 -4.80 -2.83
C PRO A 21 5.89 -4.91 -1.48
N ASN A 22 4.56 -4.91 -1.50
CA ASN A 22 3.73 -5.02 -0.31
C ASN A 22 3.37 -6.48 -0.07
N THR A 23 3.50 -6.98 1.15
CA THR A 23 3.15 -8.37 1.48
C THR A 23 1.74 -8.44 2.06
N VAL A 24 0.91 -9.38 1.60
CA VAL A 24 -0.41 -9.65 2.18
C VAL A 24 -0.23 -10.32 3.54
N THR A 25 -0.63 -9.63 4.62
CA THR A 25 -0.49 -10.12 6.00
C THR A 25 -1.72 -10.85 6.49
N GLN A 26 -2.90 -10.47 6.01
CA GLN A 26 -4.18 -11.08 6.37
C GLN A 26 -5.22 -10.82 5.28
N VAL A 27 -6.12 -11.79 5.09
CA VAL A 27 -7.31 -11.66 4.25
C VAL A 27 -8.52 -11.71 5.16
N ARG A 28 -9.42 -10.74 5.02
CA ARG A 28 -10.65 -10.61 5.79
C ARG A 28 -11.81 -11.17 4.99
N SER A 29 -12.66 -11.96 5.64
CA SER A 29 -13.83 -12.56 5.02
C SER A 29 -15.12 -12.09 5.68
N LEU A 30 -16.22 -12.15 4.93
CA LEU A 30 -17.53 -11.74 5.44
C LEU A 30 -17.98 -12.59 6.63
N GLU A 31 -17.65 -13.87 6.64
CA GLU A 31 -18.04 -14.82 7.70
C GLU A 31 -17.27 -14.60 9.01
N ALA A 32 -15.96 -14.32 8.93
CA ALA A 32 -15.11 -14.18 10.12
C ALA A 32 -15.06 -12.73 10.64
N ASP A 33 -15.06 -11.75 9.74
CA ASP A 33 -14.79 -10.34 10.06
C ASP A 33 -15.97 -9.39 9.78
N GLY A 34 -17.01 -9.86 9.09
CA GLY A 34 -18.19 -9.07 8.73
C GLY A 34 -18.01 -8.15 7.52
N TYR A 35 -16.84 -8.20 6.86
CA TYR A 35 -16.55 -7.46 5.63
C TYR A 35 -15.40 -8.12 4.85
N VAL A 36 -15.26 -7.76 3.57
CA VAL A 36 -14.17 -8.27 2.72
C VAL A 36 -13.09 -7.19 2.59
N ALA A 37 -11.86 -7.57 2.92
CA ALA A 37 -10.70 -6.69 2.82
C ALA A 37 -9.39 -7.49 2.76
N VAL A 38 -8.35 -6.84 2.25
CA VAL A 38 -6.98 -7.36 2.26
C VAL A 38 -6.12 -6.44 3.11
N GLN A 39 -5.44 -7.02 4.09
CA GLN A 39 -4.42 -6.33 4.86
C GLN A 39 -3.06 -6.54 4.18
N VAL A 40 -2.38 -5.44 3.90
CA VAL A 40 -1.05 -5.43 3.32
C VAL A 40 -0.07 -4.76 4.26
N GLY A 41 1.15 -5.26 4.26
CA GLY A 41 2.25 -4.77 5.05
C GLY A 41 3.37 -4.20 4.18
N SER A 42 3.93 -3.09 4.65
CA SER A 42 5.03 -2.36 4.01
C SER A 42 6.01 -1.82 5.05
N GLU A 43 7.13 -1.24 4.58
CA GLU A 43 8.24 -0.74 5.40
C GLU A 43 8.86 -1.82 6.30
N GLU A 44 9.83 -2.56 5.76
CA GLU A 44 10.60 -3.52 6.54
C GLU A 44 11.35 -2.85 7.70
N LYS A 45 11.18 -3.39 8.91
CA LYS A 45 11.88 -2.94 10.12
C LYS A 45 12.50 -4.13 10.87
N LYS A 46 13.74 -3.93 11.32
CA LYS A 46 14.48 -4.94 12.10
C LYS A 46 13.87 -5.21 13.48
N LYS A 47 13.25 -4.20 14.10
CA LYS A 47 12.71 -4.25 15.47
C LYS A 47 11.23 -3.94 15.45
N LEU A 48 10.42 -4.85 15.99
CA LEU A 48 8.98 -4.72 16.13
C LEU A 48 8.55 -5.20 17.53
N PRO A 49 7.44 -4.68 18.10
CA PRO A 49 6.82 -5.20 19.30
C PRO A 49 6.42 -6.68 19.15
N LYS A 50 6.42 -7.41 20.27
CA LYS A 50 6.10 -8.86 20.29
C LYS A 50 4.72 -9.17 19.69
N ALA A 51 3.72 -8.35 19.96
CA ALA A 51 2.36 -8.54 19.43
C ALA A 51 2.34 -8.46 17.89
N GLN A 52 3.04 -7.48 17.30
CA GLN A 52 3.14 -7.36 15.85
C GLN A 52 3.91 -8.55 15.24
N LEU A 53 5.02 -8.98 15.86
CA LEU A 53 5.76 -10.16 15.42
C LEU A 53 4.92 -11.45 15.47
N GLY A 54 4.01 -11.57 16.45
CA GLY A 54 3.07 -12.68 16.52
C GLY A 54 2.04 -12.63 15.38
N HIS A 55 1.54 -11.44 15.04
CA HIS A 55 0.58 -11.23 13.96
C HIS A 55 1.16 -11.56 12.57
N ILE A 56 2.36 -11.05 12.28
CA ILE A 56 3.07 -11.27 11.02
C ILE A 56 4.01 -12.49 11.07
N LYS A 57 3.71 -13.48 11.93
CA LYS A 57 4.53 -14.69 12.05
C LYS A 57 4.67 -15.36 10.69
N ASP A 58 5.90 -15.77 10.37
CA ASP A 58 6.30 -16.41 9.10
C ASP A 58 6.24 -15.49 7.86
N LEU A 59 6.12 -14.18 8.06
CA LEU A 59 6.15 -13.15 7.01
C LEU A 59 7.32 -12.16 7.23
N PRO A 60 7.66 -11.33 6.22
CA PRO A 60 8.61 -10.24 6.39
C PRO A 60 8.23 -9.31 7.54
N LYS A 61 9.24 -8.79 8.24
CA LYS A 61 9.05 -7.90 9.39
C LYS A 61 8.68 -6.50 8.94
N VAL A 62 7.42 -6.31 8.59
CA VAL A 62 6.84 -5.05 8.14
C VAL A 62 6.25 -4.27 9.31
N SER A 63 6.40 -2.95 9.27
CA SER A 63 5.98 -2.06 10.37
C SER A 63 4.69 -1.30 10.09
N THR A 64 4.41 -1.04 8.83
CA THR A 64 3.19 -0.37 8.39
C THR A 64 2.21 -1.43 7.91
N LEU A 65 1.04 -1.48 8.53
CA LEU A 65 -0.06 -2.35 8.12
C LEU A 65 -1.24 -1.46 7.70
N LYS A 66 -1.80 -1.74 6.52
CA LYS A 66 -2.96 -1.04 5.98
C LYS A 66 -3.95 -2.04 5.42
N GLU A 67 -5.23 -1.74 5.58
CA GLU A 67 -6.32 -2.56 5.05
C GLU A 67 -7.00 -1.84 3.90
N PHE A 68 -7.28 -2.61 2.85
CA PHE A 68 -8.00 -2.15 1.67
C PHE A 68 -9.26 -2.98 1.53
N ARG A 69 -10.42 -2.31 1.58
CA ARG A 69 -11.71 -2.98 1.32
C ARG A 69 -11.82 -3.30 -0.16
N VAL A 70 -12.34 -4.48 -0.45
CA VAL A 70 -12.56 -4.98 -1.81
C VAL A 70 -13.99 -5.50 -1.92
N ASP A 71 -14.58 -5.38 -3.10
CA ASP A 71 -16.00 -5.73 -3.32
C ASP A 71 -16.25 -7.23 -3.25
N SER A 72 -15.25 -8.04 -3.62
CA SER A 72 -15.28 -9.50 -3.60
C SER A 72 -13.92 -10.07 -3.26
N ASP A 73 -13.84 -11.39 -3.06
CA ASP A 73 -12.56 -12.08 -2.85
C ASP A 73 -11.59 -11.72 -3.98
N ALA A 74 -10.46 -11.10 -3.61
CA ALA A 74 -9.42 -10.67 -4.54
C ALA A 74 -8.56 -11.85 -5.03
N GLY A 75 -8.81 -13.07 -4.55
CA GLY A 75 -8.02 -14.27 -4.86
C GLY A 75 -6.62 -14.25 -4.25
N LEU A 76 -6.34 -13.27 -3.39
CA LEU A 76 -5.07 -13.09 -2.71
C LEU A 76 -5.02 -13.95 -1.46
N LYS A 77 -3.83 -14.46 -1.14
CA LYS A 77 -3.56 -15.28 0.04
C LYS A 77 -2.53 -14.61 0.94
N ARG A 78 -2.55 -14.97 2.21
CA ARG A 78 -1.53 -14.54 3.17
C ARG A 78 -0.15 -14.99 2.68
N GLY A 79 0.78 -14.04 2.57
CA GLY A 79 2.12 -14.25 2.05
C GLY A 79 2.31 -13.82 0.59
N ASP A 80 1.24 -13.53 -0.14
CA ASP A 80 1.35 -13.02 -1.51
C ASP A 80 2.00 -11.64 -1.52
N THR A 81 2.70 -11.34 -2.62
CA THR A 81 3.40 -10.07 -2.81
C THR A 81 2.74 -9.26 -3.92
N ILE A 82 2.43 -7.99 -3.62
CA ILE A 82 1.87 -7.02 -4.57
C ILE A 82 2.98 -6.06 -5.00
N SER A 83 3.36 -6.12 -6.27
CA SER A 83 4.41 -5.28 -6.87
C SER A 83 3.81 -4.12 -7.69
N ILE A 84 4.68 -3.19 -8.11
CA ILE A 84 4.31 -2.06 -8.95
C ILE A 84 3.80 -2.48 -10.35
N GLU A 85 4.11 -3.70 -10.76
CA GLU A 85 3.69 -4.27 -12.05
C GLU A 85 2.17 -4.45 -12.15
N THR A 86 1.48 -4.42 -11.01
CA THR A 86 0.01 -4.41 -10.94
C THR A 86 -0.59 -3.16 -11.60
N PHE A 87 0.17 -2.05 -11.68
CA PHE A 87 -0.29 -0.82 -12.30
C PHE A 87 0.01 -0.81 -13.80
N GLN A 88 -1.02 -0.58 -14.60
CA GLN A 88 -0.87 -0.40 -16.04
C GLN A 88 -0.74 1.09 -16.39
N PRO A 89 0.19 1.46 -17.30
CA PRO A 89 0.29 2.83 -17.79
C PRO A 89 -1.03 3.33 -18.40
N GLY A 90 -1.39 4.59 -18.12
CA GLY A 90 -2.61 5.22 -18.64
C GLY A 90 -3.86 5.05 -17.76
N VAL A 91 -3.78 4.22 -16.72
CA VAL A 91 -4.85 4.10 -15.72
C VAL A 91 -4.79 5.26 -14.72
N HIS A 92 -5.95 5.81 -14.38
CA HIS A 92 -6.06 6.82 -13.33
C HIS A 92 -5.96 6.16 -11.96
N VAL A 93 -5.25 6.81 -11.04
CA VAL A 93 -5.01 6.29 -9.70
C VAL A 93 -5.36 7.34 -8.66
N ASP A 94 -5.97 6.89 -7.56
CA ASP A 94 -6.23 7.72 -6.39
C ASP A 94 -5.06 7.60 -5.40
N VAL A 95 -4.56 8.75 -4.93
CA VAL A 95 -3.43 8.81 -4.00
C VAL A 95 -3.89 9.44 -2.69
N THR A 96 -3.78 8.69 -1.60
CA THR A 96 -4.07 9.18 -0.25
C THR A 96 -2.80 9.28 0.57
N GLY A 97 -2.65 10.36 1.35
CA GLY A 97 -1.50 10.55 2.23
C GLY A 97 -1.81 11.53 3.36
N ILE A 98 -0.99 11.52 4.39
CA ILE A 98 -1.06 12.52 5.47
C ILE A 98 -0.53 13.84 4.91
N SER A 99 -1.36 14.88 4.95
CA SER A 99 -0.97 16.20 4.48
C SER A 99 0.08 16.84 5.40
N LYS A 100 0.82 17.83 4.87
CA LYS A 100 1.79 18.56 5.68
C LYS A 100 1.06 19.37 6.76
N GLY A 101 1.36 19.07 8.02
CA GLY A 101 0.85 19.83 9.16
C GLY A 101 1.29 21.29 9.11
N ARG A 102 0.35 22.20 9.36
CA ARG A 102 0.60 23.66 9.42
C ARG A 102 0.72 24.22 10.84
N GLY A 103 0.68 23.35 11.85
CA GLY A 103 0.69 23.75 13.26
C GLY A 103 -0.60 24.47 13.67
N PHE A 104 -0.50 25.35 14.67
CA PHE A 104 -1.59 26.25 15.03
C PHE A 104 -1.72 27.32 13.94
N ALA A 105 -2.74 27.18 13.08
CA ALA A 105 -3.09 28.15 12.05
C ALA A 105 -4.26 29.01 12.55
N GLY A 106 -4.11 30.33 12.46
CA GLY A 106 -5.14 31.31 12.85
C GLY A 106 -6.25 31.46 11.82
#